data_AF-A0A428QPJ0-F1
#
_entry.id   AF-A0A428QPJ0-F1
#
_cell.length_a   1.000
_cell.length_b   1.000
_cell.length_c   1.000
_cell.angle_alpha   90.00
_cell.angle_beta   90.00
_cell.angle_gamma   90.00
#
_symmetry.space_group_name_H-M   'P 1'
#
loop_
_entity.id
_entity.type
_entity.pdbx_description
1 polymer ?
#
loop_
_entity_poly.entity_id
_entity_poly.type
_entity_poly.pdbx_seq_one_letter_code
_entity_poly.pdbx_strand_id
1 'polypeptide(L)'
;MQFPVPSLLATATGLTGSAWTSGAIASLSLVGIPAALSAPSTSATVWASIFNHGVAIMPKFAVTTALAYLYAAYDARQNGRSWKGFVSGAVLTVAIVPYTIVFMSSTNELLHGAAKGTLQATNDEVAKLIGRWGILNLGRSLLPLAGTITAFLALFESVF
;
A
#
# COMPACT_ATOMS: atom_id res chain seq x y z
N MET A 1 -6.02 -22.59 -23.67
CA MET A 1 -7.17 -22.37 -22.74
C MET A 1 -7.50 -20.89 -22.76
N GLN A 2 -8.76 -20.50 -23.01
CA GLN A 2 -9.19 -19.10 -22.91
C GLN A 2 -9.65 -18.80 -21.48
N PHE A 3 -9.19 -17.69 -20.90
CA PHE A 3 -9.74 -17.19 -19.65
C PHE A 3 -11.19 -16.74 -19.90
N PRO A 4 -12.17 -17.14 -19.06
CA PRO A 4 -13.48 -16.53 -19.07
C PRO A 4 -13.35 -15.02 -18.83
N VAL A 5 -14.13 -14.20 -19.54
CA VAL A 5 -14.08 -12.73 -19.43
C VAL A 5 -14.13 -12.22 -17.98
N PRO A 6 -14.98 -12.75 -17.07
CA PRO A 6 -15.00 -12.31 -15.68
C PRO A 6 -13.67 -12.52 -14.94
N SER A 7 -12.98 -13.64 -15.22
CA SER A 7 -11.69 -13.98 -14.61
C SER A 7 -10.55 -13.10 -15.12
N LEU A 8 -10.58 -12.80 -16.43
CA LEU A 8 -9.65 -11.85 -17.04
C LEU A 8 -9.82 -10.44 -16.44
N LEU A 9 -11.07 -9.98 -16.31
CA LEU A 9 -11.37 -8.68 -15.69
C LEU A 9 -10.89 -8.64 -14.24
N ALA A 10 -11.20 -9.66 -13.43
CA ALA A 10 -10.75 -9.72 -12.05
C ALA A 10 -9.22 -9.73 -11.92
N THR A 11 -8.54 -10.48 -12.79
CA THR A 11 -7.07 -10.54 -12.85
C THR A 11 -6.48 -9.17 -13.21
N ALA A 12 -7.02 -8.51 -14.25
CA ALA A 12 -6.58 -7.19 -14.67
C ALA A 12 -6.83 -6.13 -13.60
N THR A 13 -7.99 -6.16 -12.94
CA THR A 13 -8.33 -5.29 -11.81
C THR A 13 -7.37 -5.50 -10.64
N GLY A 14 -7.07 -6.76 -10.28
CA GLY A 14 -6.12 -7.07 -9.22
C GLY A 14 -4.70 -6.56 -9.52
N LEU A 15 -4.19 -6.82 -10.72
CA LEU A 15 -2.86 -6.35 -11.17
C LEU A 15 -2.76 -4.83 -11.17
N THR A 16 -3.75 -4.16 -11.76
CA THR A 16 -3.77 -2.69 -11.83
C THR A 16 -3.93 -2.08 -10.44
N GLY A 17 -4.83 -2.62 -9.63
CA GLY A 17 -5.12 -2.13 -8.28
C GLY A 17 -3.93 -2.26 -7.34
N SER A 18 -3.21 -3.38 -7.36
CA SER A 18 -2.02 -3.59 -6.52
C SER A 18 -0.83 -2.73 -6.99
N ALA A 19 -0.58 -2.65 -8.30
CA ALA A 19 0.49 -1.81 -8.85
C ALA A 19 0.24 -0.32 -8.57
N TRP A 20 -1.00 0.14 -8.76
CA TRP A 20 -1.41 1.50 -8.44
C TRP A 20 -1.30 1.77 -6.93
N THR A 21 -1.74 0.84 -6.08
CA THR A 21 -1.63 0.94 -4.63
C THR A 21 -0.17 1.08 -4.20
N SER A 22 0.74 0.30 -4.78
CA SER A 22 2.19 0.46 -4.56
C SER A 22 2.68 1.86 -4.95
N GLY A 23 2.42 2.28 -6.19
CA GLY A 23 2.87 3.57 -6.71
C GLY A 23 2.33 4.76 -5.90
N ALA A 24 1.06 4.69 -5.50
CA ALA A 24 0.42 5.70 -4.66
C ALA A 24 1.04 5.78 -3.26
N ILE A 25 1.37 4.63 -2.64
CA ILE A 25 2.06 4.63 -1.34
C ILE A 25 3.48 5.18 -1.50
N ALA A 26 4.22 4.74 -2.53
CA ALA A 26 5.60 5.18 -2.78
C ALA A 26 5.68 6.69 -3.05
N SER A 27 4.70 7.26 -3.78
CA SER A 27 4.69 8.70 -4.09
C SER A 27 4.56 9.58 -2.85
N LEU A 28 3.90 9.11 -1.78
CA LEU A 28 3.87 9.83 -0.51
C LEU A 28 5.28 10.01 0.04
N SER A 29 6.14 8.98 -0.05
CA SER A 29 7.54 9.07 0.39
C SER A 29 8.42 9.88 -0.56
N LEU A 30 8.24 9.72 -1.87
CA LEU A 30 9.12 10.33 -2.88
C LEU A 30 8.78 11.80 -3.17
N VAL A 31 7.52 12.19 -3.00
CA VAL A 31 7.02 13.53 -3.34
C VAL A 31 6.40 14.21 -2.12
N GLY A 32 5.51 13.51 -1.41
CA GLY A 32 4.78 14.08 -0.27
C GLY A 32 5.68 14.46 0.90
N ILE A 33 6.66 13.62 1.24
CA ILE A 33 7.58 13.87 2.36
C ILE A 33 8.53 15.05 2.08
N PRO A 34 9.23 15.12 0.94
CA PRO A 34 10.01 16.32 0.61
C PRO A 34 9.18 17.61 0.63
N ALA A 35 7.94 17.57 0.13
CA ALA A 35 7.03 18.72 0.15
C ALA A 35 6.58 19.11 1.57
N ALA A 36 6.38 18.14 2.48
CA ALA A 36 6.10 18.44 3.88
C ALA A 36 7.31 19.07 4.59
N LEU A 37 8.51 18.61 4.27
CA LEU A 37 9.76 19.12 4.87
C LEU A 37 10.15 20.51 4.38
N SER A 38 9.66 20.96 3.21
CA SER A 38 9.92 22.33 2.73
C SER A 38 9.17 23.42 3.51
N ALA A 39 8.26 23.06 4.40
CA ALA A 39 7.55 23.98 5.29
C ALA A 39 7.73 23.59 6.77
N PRO A 40 8.91 23.85 7.37
CA PRO A 40 9.27 23.30 8.70
C PRO A 40 8.26 23.61 9.80
N SER A 41 7.72 24.84 9.83
CA SER A 41 6.77 25.29 10.84
C SER A 41 5.40 24.61 10.79
N THR A 42 5.04 23.97 9.68
CA THR A 42 3.75 23.27 9.49
C THR A 42 3.91 21.82 9.05
N SER A 43 5.14 21.32 8.99
CA SER A 43 5.51 20.01 8.46
C SER A 43 4.74 18.85 9.13
N ALA A 44 4.57 18.88 10.45
CA ALA A 44 3.78 17.89 11.19
C ALA A 44 2.29 17.91 10.78
N THR A 45 1.70 19.09 10.61
CA THR A 45 0.30 19.25 10.19
C THR A 45 0.10 18.80 8.74
N VAL A 46 1.04 19.13 7.85
CA VAL A 46 1.03 18.67 6.45
C VAL A 46 1.13 17.15 6.39
N TRP A 47 2.08 16.55 7.14
CA TRP A 47 2.18 15.10 7.25
C TRP A 47 0.89 14.47 7.79
N ALA A 48 0.27 15.06 8.83
CA ALA A 48 -0.95 14.52 9.42
C ALA A 48 -2.11 14.55 8.42
N SER A 49 -2.19 15.61 7.60
CA SER A 49 -3.15 15.67 6.49
C SER A 49 -2.91 14.55 5.48
N ILE A 50 -1.66 14.35 5.04
CA ILE A 50 -1.29 13.26 4.12
C ILE A 50 -1.71 11.90 4.70
N PHE A 51 -1.36 11.64 5.96
CA PHE A 51 -1.69 10.40 6.65
C PHE A 51 -3.20 10.15 6.71
N ASN A 52 -3.98 11.16 7.11
CA ASN A 52 -5.43 11.05 7.26
C ASN A 52 -6.13 10.75 5.93
N HIS A 53 -5.73 11.42 4.85
CA HIS A 53 -6.25 11.13 3.51
C HIS A 53 -5.87 9.71 3.05
N GLY A 54 -4.63 9.29 3.34
CA GLY A 54 -4.15 7.94 3.04
C GLY A 54 -4.96 6.85 3.75
N VAL A 55 -5.16 6.97 5.07
CA VAL A 55 -5.94 5.99 5.86
C VAL A 55 -7.41 5.95 5.46
N ALA A 56 -7.99 7.08 5.03
CA ALA A 56 -9.38 7.12 4.59
C ALA A 56 -9.64 6.40 3.25
N ILE A 57 -8.60 6.26 2.41
CA ILE A 57 -8.72 5.83 1.02
C ILE A 57 -8.04 4.47 0.77
N MET A 58 -6.77 4.32 1.17
CA MET A 58 -5.93 3.18 0.79
C MET A 58 -6.47 1.81 1.22
N PRO A 59 -7.03 1.63 2.44
CA PRO A 59 -7.60 0.34 2.83
C PRO A 59 -8.75 -0.12 1.93
N LYS A 60 -9.57 0.81 1.42
CA LYS A 60 -10.69 0.49 0.53
C LYS A 60 -10.18 -0.05 -0.81
N PHE A 61 -9.17 0.60 -1.38
CA PHE A 61 -8.52 0.11 -2.61
C PHE A 61 -7.82 -1.24 -2.40
N ALA A 62 -7.16 -1.44 -1.26
CA ALA A 62 -6.52 -2.71 -0.92
C ALA A 62 -7.53 -3.86 -0.81
N VAL A 63 -8.68 -3.64 -0.16
CA VAL A 63 -9.76 -4.63 -0.06
C VAL A 63 -10.36 -4.96 -1.42
N THR A 64 -10.70 -3.96 -2.23
CA THR A 64 -11.26 -4.19 -3.58
C THR A 64 -10.27 -4.98 -4.46
N THR A 65 -8.99 -4.63 -4.41
CA THR A 65 -7.92 -5.34 -5.13
C THR A 65 -7.80 -6.79 -4.66
N ALA A 66 -7.82 -7.01 -3.34
CA ALA A 66 -7.75 -8.35 -2.77
C ALA A 66 -8.95 -9.21 -3.15
N LEU A 67 -10.17 -8.67 -3.15
CA LEU A 67 -11.36 -9.39 -3.60
C LEU A 67 -11.27 -9.80 -5.07
N ALA A 68 -10.76 -8.92 -5.93
CA ALA A 68 -10.52 -9.23 -7.34
C ALA A 68 -9.51 -10.38 -7.49
N TYR A 69 -8.41 -10.35 -6.74
CA TYR A 69 -7.43 -11.45 -6.72
C TYR A 69 -8.00 -12.75 -6.16
N LEU A 70 -8.80 -12.71 -5.10
CA LEU A 70 -9.42 -13.91 -4.54
C LEU A 70 -10.42 -14.54 -5.53
N TYR A 71 -11.15 -13.74 -6.29
CA TYR A 71 -12.00 -14.25 -7.37
C TYR A 71 -11.17 -14.89 -8.48
N ALA A 72 -10.08 -14.24 -8.93
CA ALA A 72 -9.16 -14.81 -9.91
C ALA A 72 -8.53 -16.13 -9.42
N ALA A 73 -8.15 -16.19 -8.14
CA ALA A 73 -7.64 -17.41 -7.51
C ALA A 73 -8.69 -18.53 -7.49
N TYR A 74 -9.94 -18.20 -7.15
CA TYR A 74 -11.05 -19.16 -7.14
C TYR A 74 -11.26 -19.75 -8.54
N ASP A 75 -11.39 -18.92 -9.57
CA ASP A 75 -11.57 -19.38 -10.95
C ASP A 75 -10.36 -20.16 -11.47
N ALA A 76 -9.13 -19.71 -11.19
CA ALA A 76 -7.92 -20.44 -11.56
C ALA A 76 -7.90 -21.85 -10.92
N ARG A 77 -8.21 -21.95 -9.62
CA ARG A 77 -8.25 -23.22 -8.89
C ARG A 77 -9.30 -24.17 -9.44
N GLN A 78 -10.51 -23.70 -9.71
CA GLN A 78 -11.60 -24.53 -10.27
C GLN A 78 -11.25 -25.11 -11.64
N ASN A 79 -10.44 -24.40 -12.41
CA ASN A 79 -10.01 -24.80 -13.75
C ASN A 79 -8.61 -25.46 -13.77
N GLY A 80 -8.07 -25.87 -12.62
CA GLY A 80 -6.77 -26.56 -12.53
C GLY A 80 -5.55 -25.70 -12.90
N ARG A 81 -5.67 -24.37 -12.87
CA ARG A 81 -4.61 -23.40 -13.20
C ARG A 81 -3.86 -22.90 -11.96
N SER A 82 -2.76 -22.19 -12.17
CA SER A 82 -1.95 -21.62 -11.08
C SER A 82 -2.74 -20.53 -10.34
N TRP A 83 -3.05 -20.78 -9.06
CA TRP A 83 -3.92 -19.91 -8.25
C TRP A 83 -3.20 -19.28 -7.05
N LYS A 84 -2.10 -19.89 -6.58
CA LYS A 84 -1.41 -19.49 -5.34
C LYS A 84 -0.88 -18.06 -5.43
N GLY A 85 -0.36 -17.64 -6.59
CA GLY A 85 0.16 -16.28 -6.78
C GLY A 85 -0.92 -15.19 -6.67
N PHE A 86 -2.16 -15.47 -7.05
CA PHE A 86 -3.29 -14.55 -6.82
C PHE A 86 -3.63 -14.43 -5.33
N VAL A 87 -3.62 -15.54 -4.58
CA VAL A 87 -3.82 -15.51 -3.12
C VAL A 87 -2.69 -14.73 -2.43
N SER A 88 -1.44 -14.98 -2.81
CA SER A 88 -0.29 -14.19 -2.34
C SER A 88 -0.48 -12.71 -2.66
N GLY A 89 -0.95 -12.37 -3.86
CA GLY A 89 -1.26 -11.01 -4.28
C GLY A 89 -2.30 -10.32 -3.38
N ALA A 90 -3.39 -11.02 -3.06
CA ALA A 90 -4.42 -10.53 -2.16
C ALA A 90 -3.88 -10.26 -0.74
N VAL A 91 -3.15 -11.24 -0.18
CA VAL A 91 -2.57 -11.15 1.16
C VAL A 91 -1.58 -10.00 1.26
N LEU A 92 -0.62 -9.93 0.32
CA LEU A 92 0.40 -8.89 0.29
C LEU A 92 -0.18 -7.49 0.12
N THR A 93 -1.26 -7.35 -0.66
CA THR A 93 -1.93 -6.06 -0.84
C THR A 93 -2.60 -5.58 0.45
N VAL A 94 -3.29 -6.47 1.18
CA VAL A 94 -3.94 -6.11 2.46
C VAL A 94 -2.92 -5.96 3.60
N ALA A 95 -1.77 -6.60 3.49
CA ALA A 95 -0.70 -6.56 4.50
C ALA A 95 -0.15 -5.14 4.77
N ILE A 96 -0.46 -4.15 3.94
CA ILE A 96 -0.15 -2.74 4.22
C ILE A 96 -0.73 -2.27 5.57
N VAL A 97 -1.90 -2.82 5.98
CA VAL A 97 -2.56 -2.46 7.25
C VAL A 97 -1.77 -2.98 8.45
N PRO A 98 -1.53 -4.31 8.60
CA PRO A 98 -0.72 -4.81 9.70
C PRO A 98 0.73 -4.29 9.66
N TYR A 99 1.32 -4.03 8.48
CA TYR A 99 2.61 -3.36 8.39
C TYR A 99 2.60 -1.98 9.08
N THR A 100 1.54 -1.20 8.83
CA THR A 100 1.39 0.13 9.43
C THR A 100 1.32 0.03 10.95
N ILE A 101 0.56 -0.94 11.46
CA ILE A 101 0.39 -1.16 12.91
C ILE A 101 1.72 -1.57 13.55
N VAL A 102 2.42 -2.54 12.96
CA VAL A 102 3.64 -3.12 13.54
C VAL A 102 4.83 -2.17 13.45
N PHE A 103 5.06 -1.56 12.29
CA PHE A 103 6.30 -0.82 12.03
C PHE A 103 6.17 0.69 12.14
N MET A 104 4.96 1.25 11.99
CA MET A 104 4.77 2.69 11.85
C MET A 104 4.05 3.36 13.03
N SER A 105 3.33 2.61 13.89
CA SER A 105 2.49 3.19 14.95
C SER A 105 3.23 4.15 15.88
N SER A 106 4.41 3.76 16.38
CA SER A 106 5.22 4.63 17.25
C SER A 106 5.58 5.96 16.57
N THR A 107 5.98 5.92 15.30
CA THR A 107 6.29 7.14 14.53
C THR A 107 5.02 7.96 14.27
N ASN A 108 3.90 7.30 13.94
CA ASN A 108 2.62 7.97 13.68
C ASN A 108 2.11 8.68 14.94
N GLU A 109 2.21 8.06 16.11
CA GLU A 109 1.78 8.63 17.40
C GLU A 109 2.55 9.91 17.73
N LEU A 110 3.89 9.88 17.60
CA LEU A 110 4.73 11.06 17.84
C LEU A 110 4.41 12.19 16.86
N LEU A 111 4.26 11.88 15.58
CA LEU A 111 3.93 12.88 14.56
C LEU A 111 2.52 13.46 14.73
N HIS A 112 1.53 12.66 15.11
CA HIS A 112 0.21 13.16 15.47
C HIS A 112 0.24 14.02 16.74
N GLY A 113 1.06 13.66 17.73
CA GLY A 113 1.26 14.47 18.93
C GLY A 113 1.85 15.84 18.60
N ALA A 114 2.87 15.88 17.74
CA ALA A 114 3.47 17.13 17.25
C ALA A 114 2.45 17.96 16.46
N ALA A 115 1.69 17.34 15.54
CA ALA A 115 0.69 18.03 14.73
C ALA A 115 -0.47 18.62 15.56
N LYS A 116 -0.82 18.01 16.69
CA LYS A 116 -1.87 18.49 17.62
C LYS A 116 -1.33 19.45 18.69
N GLY A 117 -0.02 19.69 18.73
CA GLY A 117 0.63 20.48 19.79
C GLY A 117 0.63 19.79 21.17
N THR A 118 0.29 18.51 21.25
CA THR A 118 0.29 17.73 22.52
C THR A 118 1.65 17.14 22.84
N LEU A 119 2.59 17.17 21.89
CA LEU A 119 4.00 16.83 22.06
C LEU A 119 4.84 18.05 21.67
N GLN A 120 5.64 18.56 22.61
CA GLN A 120 6.62 19.61 22.32
C GLN A 120 7.81 18.97 21.62
N ALA A 121 7.99 19.28 20.34
CA ALA A 121 9.09 18.81 19.52
C ALA A 121 9.61 19.98 18.69
N THR A 122 10.94 20.07 18.56
CA THR A 122 11.60 21.01 17.67
C THR A 122 11.33 20.66 16.21
N ASN A 123 11.48 21.63 15.31
CA ASN A 123 11.34 21.38 13.87
C ASN A 123 12.29 20.28 13.37
N ASP A 124 13.50 20.19 13.94
CA ASP A 124 14.48 19.17 13.58
C ASP A 124 14.06 17.76 14.02
N GLU A 125 13.46 17.64 15.20
CA GLU A 125 12.90 16.36 15.68
C GLU A 125 11.73 15.91 14.82
N VAL A 126 10.82 16.83 14.48
CA VAL A 126 9.72 16.56 13.56
C VAL A 126 10.23 16.13 12.19
N ALA A 127 11.24 16.82 11.64
CA ALA A 127 11.83 16.47 10.35
C ALA A 127 12.44 15.06 10.36
N LYS A 128 13.14 14.67 11.43
CA LYS A 128 13.68 13.30 11.60
C LYS A 128 12.56 12.26 11.65
N LEU A 129 11.47 12.52 12.37
CA LEU A 129 10.31 11.63 12.44
C LEU A 129 9.62 11.48 11.08
N ILE A 130 9.41 12.58 10.36
CA ILE A 130 8.85 12.59 9.00
C ILE A 130 9.75 11.80 8.04
N GLY A 131 11.07 11.99 8.10
CA GLY A 131 12.03 11.24 7.30
C GLY A 131 11.97 9.74 7.59
N ARG A 132 11.95 9.35 8.88
CA ARG A 132 11.77 7.95 9.29
C ARG A 132 10.45 7.37 8.77
N TRP A 133 9.35 8.12 8.88
CA TRP A 133 8.06 7.72 8.34
C TRP A 133 8.13 7.48 6.83
N GLY A 134 8.81 8.35 6.08
CA GLY A 134 9.00 8.22 4.65
C GLY A 134 9.72 6.92 4.26
N ILE A 135 10.77 6.55 4.98
CA ILE A 135 11.51 5.29 4.74
C ILE A 135 10.61 4.08 5.01
N LEU A 136 9.92 4.05 6.15
CA LEU A 136 9.01 2.95 6.50
C LEU A 136 7.86 2.83 5.50
N ASN A 137 7.29 3.96 5.08
CA ASN A 137 6.23 4.00 4.09
C ASN A 137 6.69 3.50 2.71
N LEU A 138 7.95 3.76 2.33
CA LEU A 138 8.53 3.21 1.09
C LEU A 138 8.73 1.69 1.21
N GLY A 139 9.14 1.18 2.37
CA GLY A 139 9.14 -0.26 2.64
C GLY A 139 7.74 -0.87 2.51
N ARG A 140 6.71 -0.19 3.04
CA ARG A 140 5.30 -0.60 2.93
C ARG A 140 4.83 -0.73 1.49
N SER A 141 5.24 0.16 0.57
CA SER A 141 4.81 0.08 -0.84
C SER A 141 5.34 -1.15 -1.57
N LEU A 142 6.41 -1.79 -1.08
CA LEU A 142 6.94 -3.00 -1.68
C LEU A 142 6.00 -4.21 -1.53
N LEU A 143 5.11 -4.21 -0.52
CA LEU A 143 4.16 -5.29 -0.30
C LEU A 143 3.17 -5.44 -1.47
N PRO A 144 2.35 -4.42 -1.83
CA PRO A 144 1.45 -4.53 -2.97
C PRO A 144 2.22 -4.73 -4.30
N LEU A 145 3.44 -4.20 -4.45
CA LEU A 145 4.28 -4.49 -5.62
C LEU A 145 4.66 -5.97 -5.72
N ALA A 146 5.12 -6.57 -4.62
CA ALA A 146 5.37 -8.01 -4.56
C ALA A 146 4.10 -8.79 -4.87
N GLY A 147 2.94 -8.31 -4.41
CA GLY A 147 1.64 -8.88 -4.74
C GLY A 147 1.32 -8.84 -6.24
N THR A 148 1.63 -7.73 -6.92
CA THR A 148 1.53 -7.63 -8.38
C THR A 148 2.41 -8.68 -9.05
N ILE A 149 3.66 -8.83 -8.62
CA ILE A 149 4.61 -9.78 -9.19
C ILE A 149 4.12 -11.22 -9.03
N THR A 150 3.69 -11.63 -7.84
CA THR A 150 3.20 -13.01 -7.62
C THR A 150 1.95 -13.32 -8.43
N ALA A 151 1.02 -12.37 -8.54
CA ALA A 151 -0.18 -12.53 -9.35
C ALA A 151 0.14 -12.58 -10.86
N PHE A 152 1.11 -11.78 -11.31
CA PHE A 152 1.56 -11.78 -12.70
C PHE A 152 2.21 -13.12 -13.08
N LEU A 153 3.04 -13.69 -12.20
CA LEU A 153 3.63 -15.02 -12.40
C LEU A 153 2.56 -16.11 -12.48
N ALA A 154 1.56 -16.10 -11.59
CA ALA A 154 0.45 -17.05 -11.64
C ALA A 154 -0.39 -16.92 -12.92
N LEU A 155 -0.61 -15.69 -13.41
CA LEU A 155 -1.24 -15.48 -14.71
C LEU A 155 -0.39 -16.08 -15.84
N PHE A 156 0.92 -15.83 -15.84
CA PHE A 156 1.84 -16.31 -16.87
C PHE A 156 1.85 -17.85 -16.94
N GLU A 157 2.00 -18.53 -15.81
CA GLU A 157 1.92 -20.00 -15.69
C GLU A 157 0.56 -20.60 -16.07
N SER A 158 -0.49 -19.78 -16.07
CA SER A 158 -1.85 -20.21 -16.41
C SER A 158 -2.16 -20.05 -17.90
N VAL A 159 -1.31 -19.33 -18.64
CA VAL A 159 -1.45 -19.07 -20.08
C VAL A 159 -0.49 -19.92 -20.90
N PHE A 160 0.75 -20.11 -20.41
CA PHE A 160 1.84 -20.80 -21.08
C PHE A 160 2.23 -22.07 -20.32
#